data_AF-A0A7S0XDG2-F1
#
_entry.id   AF-A0A7S0XDG2-F1
#
_cell.length_a   1.000
_cell.length_b   1.000
_cell.length_c   1.000
_cell.angle_alpha   90.00
_cell.angle_beta   90.00
_cell.angle_gamma   90.00
#
_symmetry.space_group_name_H-M   'P 1'
#
loop_
_entity.id
_entity.type
_entity.pdbx_description
1 polymer ?
#
loop_
_entity_poly.entity_id
_entity_poly.type
_entity_poly.pdbx_seq_one_letter_code
_entity_poly.pdbx_strand_id
1 'polypeptide(L)'
;AGAAGGGASEVDEASDGRRDADMENVDAEDEEAEDEEEVGEWERRPLFRHLAATLVQQAHLCPLPISQLPVYWEHDHSLWLYPAPHCVVLGDRTEQQALAKFEDTELVNPGSFADDGSFAVYRPATRDVEFSAVP
;
A
#
# COMPACT_ATOMS: atom_id res chain seq x y z
N ALA A 1 -1.12 -9.72 92.22
CA ALA A 1 -1.13 -8.42 92.92
C ALA A 1 0.22 -7.77 92.68
N GLY A 2 0.25 -6.65 91.98
CA GLY A 2 1.47 -5.91 91.67
C GLY A 2 1.07 -4.54 91.20
N ALA A 3 0.88 -3.65 92.18
CA ALA A 3 0.50 -2.27 91.98
C ALA A 3 1.73 -1.43 91.60
N ALA A 4 1.47 -0.47 90.71
CA ALA A 4 1.96 0.90 90.66
C ALA A 4 3.44 1.22 90.98
N GLY A 5 4.07 1.93 90.04
CA GLY A 5 4.50 3.29 90.31
C GLY A 5 5.97 3.61 90.06
N GLY A 6 6.20 4.65 89.25
CA GLY A 6 7.34 5.55 89.42
C GLY A 6 8.06 5.95 88.14
N GLY A 7 7.97 7.23 87.78
CA GLY A 7 8.98 7.86 86.92
C GLY A 7 8.41 8.85 85.92
N ALA A 8 8.18 10.09 86.37
CA ALA A 8 7.88 11.24 85.53
C ALA A 8 9.15 11.72 84.80
N SER A 9 9.02 12.11 83.53
CA SER A 9 9.66 13.31 82.97
C SER A 9 9.02 13.63 81.61
N GLU A 10 8.40 14.80 81.58
CA GLU A 10 7.81 15.48 80.41
C GLU A 10 8.91 16.16 79.57
N VAL A 11 8.52 16.69 78.40
CA VAL A 11 9.23 17.58 77.43
C VAL A 11 10.10 16.89 76.36
N ASP A 12 10.07 17.21 75.06
CA ASP A 12 9.35 18.22 74.28
C ASP A 12 9.38 17.85 72.77
N GLU A 13 8.46 18.47 72.03
CA GLU A 13 8.36 18.74 70.58
C GLU A 13 9.34 18.14 69.55
N ALA A 14 8.80 17.59 68.44
CA ALA A 14 9.01 18.12 67.08
C ALA A 14 8.22 17.36 65.99
N SER A 15 7.51 18.16 65.18
CA SER A 15 7.08 17.99 63.78
C SER A 15 7.52 16.76 62.97
N ASP A 16 6.61 16.22 62.15
CA ASP A 16 6.60 16.38 60.67
C ASP A 16 5.84 15.23 59.95
N GLY A 17 5.23 15.53 58.80
CA GLY A 17 4.88 14.52 57.78
C GLY A 17 3.39 14.15 57.62
N ARG A 18 2.65 14.99 56.88
CA ARG A 18 1.41 14.62 56.14
C ARG A 18 1.71 13.42 55.23
N ARG A 19 1.14 12.24 55.48
CA ARG A 19 -0.08 11.67 54.86
C ARG A 19 -0.25 11.89 53.35
N ASP A 20 -0.20 10.74 52.69
CA ASP A 20 -1.00 10.30 51.54
C ASP A 20 -0.45 10.63 50.15
N ALA A 21 0.36 9.68 49.67
CA ALA A 21 0.45 9.35 48.25
C ALA A 21 -0.94 8.86 47.79
N ASP A 22 -1.41 9.35 46.65
CA ASP A 22 -1.89 8.55 45.51
C ASP A 22 -2.70 9.43 44.55
N MET A 23 -2.49 9.17 43.26
CA MET A 23 -3.35 9.54 42.12
C MET A 23 -3.05 10.87 41.39
N GLU A 24 -1.93 10.89 40.66
CA GLU A 24 -1.92 11.55 39.34
C GLU A 24 -2.38 10.51 38.31
N ASN A 25 -3.56 10.74 37.73
CA ASN A 25 -3.96 10.15 36.46
C ASN A 25 -4.29 11.31 35.53
N VAL A 26 -4.22 11.04 34.23
CA VAL A 26 -5.04 11.60 33.15
C VAL A 26 -4.15 11.93 31.94
N ASP A 27 -4.31 11.02 30.97
CA ASP A 27 -4.20 11.22 29.52
C ASP A 27 -2.77 11.26 28.92
N ALA A 28 -2.18 10.08 28.86
CA ALA A 28 -1.36 9.74 27.69
C ALA A 28 -2.32 9.62 26.50
N GLU A 29 -2.42 10.70 25.72
CA GLU A 29 -2.99 10.63 24.38
C GLU A 29 -2.07 9.72 23.57
N ASP A 30 -2.50 8.47 23.39
CA ASP A 30 -1.99 7.62 22.32
C ASP A 30 -2.25 8.38 21.03
N GLU A 31 -1.24 9.11 20.55
CA GLU A 31 -1.13 9.48 19.15
C GLU A 31 -1.02 8.16 18.39
N GLU A 32 -2.18 7.57 18.07
CA GLU A 32 -2.30 6.57 17.03
C GLU A 32 -1.72 7.24 15.79
N ALA A 33 -0.47 6.92 15.48
CA ALA A 33 0.14 7.25 14.22
C ALA A 33 -0.80 6.68 13.16
N GLU A 34 -1.58 7.55 12.53
CA GLU A 34 -2.32 7.19 11.33
C GLU A 34 -1.27 6.66 10.38
N ASP A 35 -1.29 5.35 10.13
CA ASP A 35 -0.51 4.74 9.07
C ASP A 35 -0.96 5.45 7.79
N GLU A 36 -0.25 6.51 7.41
CA GLU A 36 -0.33 7.10 6.08
C GLU A 36 0.10 5.95 5.16
N GLU A 37 -0.88 5.15 4.70
CA GLU A 37 -0.64 4.13 3.69
C GLU A 37 0.03 4.88 2.54
N GLU A 38 1.35 4.69 2.40
CA GLU A 38 2.11 5.27 1.32
C GLU A 38 1.38 4.86 0.05
N VAL A 39 0.67 5.82 -0.55
CA VAL A 39 -0.07 5.62 -1.78
C VAL A 39 0.93 5.05 -2.76
N GLY A 40 0.79 3.77 -3.04
CA GLY A 40 1.83 2.99 -3.67
C GLY A 40 2.25 3.65 -4.97
N GLU A 41 3.52 3.56 -5.33
CA GLU A 41 4.07 4.21 -6.53
C GLU A 41 3.29 3.91 -7.82
N TRP A 42 2.55 2.80 -7.82
CA TRP A 42 1.62 2.35 -8.86
C TRP A 42 0.30 3.15 -8.94
N GLU A 43 -0.19 3.75 -7.86
CA GLU A 43 -1.38 4.63 -7.87
C GLU A 43 -1.07 6.00 -8.49
N ARG A 44 0.22 6.37 -8.64
CA ARG A 44 0.66 7.66 -9.18
C ARG A 44 0.56 7.78 -10.71
N ARG A 45 0.03 6.77 -11.40
CA ARG A 45 -0.03 6.73 -12.87
C ARG A 45 -1.46 6.76 -13.40
N PRO A 46 -2.09 7.95 -13.40
CA PRO A 46 -3.50 8.07 -13.78
C PRO A 46 -3.73 7.64 -15.23
N LEU A 47 -2.81 7.93 -16.16
CA LEU A 47 -2.99 7.60 -17.57
C LEU A 47 -3.00 6.08 -17.80
N PHE A 48 -2.04 5.35 -17.23
CA PHE A 48 -2.00 3.90 -17.33
C PHE A 48 -3.19 3.22 -16.66
N ARG A 49 -3.68 3.75 -15.53
CA ARG A 49 -4.94 3.27 -14.92
C ARG A 49 -6.14 3.45 -15.84
N HIS A 50 -6.26 4.60 -16.50
CA HIS A 50 -7.36 4.84 -17.47
C HIS A 50 -7.23 3.95 -18.70
N LEU A 51 -6.01 3.71 -19.19
CA LEU A 51 -5.73 2.75 -20.26
C LEU A 51 -6.17 1.34 -19.85
N ALA A 52 -5.76 0.88 -18.66
CA ALA A 52 -6.14 -0.40 -18.10
C ALA A 52 -7.65 -0.58 -18.02
N ALA A 53 -8.35 0.42 -17.46
CA ALA A 53 -9.81 0.42 -17.43
C ALA A 53 -10.42 0.33 -18.83
N THR A 54 -9.90 1.10 -19.79
CA THR A 54 -10.40 1.11 -21.18
C THR A 54 -10.24 -0.26 -21.85
N LEU A 55 -9.06 -0.88 -21.73
CA LEU A 55 -8.78 -2.17 -22.37
C LEU A 55 -9.65 -3.30 -21.80
N VAL A 56 -9.80 -3.35 -20.46
CA VAL A 56 -10.63 -4.36 -19.81
C VAL A 56 -12.11 -4.15 -20.11
N GLN A 57 -12.61 -2.91 -20.00
CA GLN A 57 -14.02 -2.61 -20.23
C GLN A 57 -14.45 -2.77 -21.69
N GLN A 58 -13.58 -2.44 -22.65
CA GLN A 58 -13.86 -2.64 -24.08
C GLN A 58 -13.59 -4.09 -24.52
N ALA A 59 -12.96 -4.89 -23.66
CA ALA A 59 -12.57 -6.27 -23.94
C ALA A 59 -11.85 -6.45 -25.29
N HIS A 60 -11.04 -5.45 -25.69
CA HIS A 60 -10.34 -5.42 -26.97
C HIS A 60 -9.00 -4.69 -26.83
N LEU A 61 -7.93 -5.24 -27.42
CA LEU A 61 -6.59 -4.62 -27.41
C LEU A 61 -6.53 -3.32 -28.23
N CYS A 62 -7.42 -3.17 -29.20
CA CYS A 62 -7.44 -2.03 -30.11
C CYS A 62 -8.83 -1.38 -30.17
N PRO A 63 -9.31 -0.74 -29.09
CA PRO A 63 -10.65 -0.14 -29.04
C PRO A 63 -10.68 1.23 -29.71
N LEU A 64 -10.13 1.33 -30.92
CA LEU A 64 -9.99 2.57 -31.68
C LEU A 64 -10.57 2.40 -33.10
N PRO A 65 -11.01 3.48 -33.75
CA PRO A 65 -11.48 3.42 -35.12
C PRO A 65 -10.41 2.89 -36.08
N ILE A 66 -10.83 2.14 -37.09
CA ILE A 66 -9.93 1.53 -38.10
C ILE A 66 -9.08 2.55 -38.87
N SER A 67 -9.50 3.83 -38.91
CA SER A 67 -8.74 4.92 -39.51
C SER A 67 -7.50 5.31 -38.71
N GLN A 68 -7.48 5.03 -37.41
CA GLN A 68 -6.36 5.33 -36.51
C GLN A 68 -5.53 4.07 -36.21
N LEU A 69 -6.22 2.94 -35.99
CA LEU A 69 -5.59 1.66 -35.72
C LEU A 69 -6.16 0.59 -36.68
N PRO A 70 -5.56 0.44 -37.87
CA PRO A 70 -6.01 -0.54 -38.83
C PRO A 70 -5.83 -1.96 -38.30
N VAL A 71 -6.94 -2.71 -38.24
CA VAL A 71 -6.96 -4.13 -37.84
C VAL A 71 -7.27 -4.97 -39.07
N TYR A 72 -6.57 -6.09 -39.22
CA TYR A 72 -6.87 -7.07 -40.25
C TYR A 72 -8.11 -7.86 -39.85
N TRP A 73 -9.19 -7.74 -40.63
CA TRP A 73 -10.51 -8.25 -40.26
C TRP A 73 -10.55 -9.77 -40.00
N GLU A 74 -9.77 -10.56 -40.73
CA GLU A 74 -9.76 -12.02 -40.52
C GLU A 74 -9.12 -12.41 -39.17
N HIS A 75 -8.32 -11.52 -38.57
CA HIS A 75 -7.61 -11.73 -37.31
C HIS A 75 -8.12 -10.86 -36.15
N ASP A 76 -9.26 -10.16 -36.32
CA ASP A 76 -9.84 -9.31 -35.27
C ASP A 76 -10.12 -10.08 -33.97
N HIS A 77 -10.59 -11.32 -34.10
CA HIS A 77 -10.85 -12.23 -32.97
C HIS A 77 -9.63 -12.50 -32.07
N SER A 78 -8.41 -12.33 -32.57
CA SER A 78 -7.17 -12.55 -31.79
C SER A 78 -6.85 -11.39 -30.85
N LEU A 79 -7.49 -10.23 -31.06
CA LEU A 79 -7.30 -9.02 -30.26
C LEU A 79 -8.33 -8.89 -29.13
N TRP A 80 -9.25 -9.84 -29.03
CA TRP A 80 -10.30 -9.84 -28.02
C TRP A 80 -9.71 -10.25 -26.65
N LEU A 81 -10.09 -9.51 -25.62
CA LEU A 81 -9.76 -9.78 -24.23
C LEU A 81 -10.93 -10.41 -23.47
N TYR A 82 -11.95 -10.92 -24.19
CA TYR A 82 -13.06 -11.64 -23.60
C TYR A 82 -12.91 -13.16 -23.82
N PRO A 83 -12.94 -13.99 -22.76
CA PRO A 83 -13.07 -13.63 -21.34
C PRO A 83 -11.83 -12.92 -20.79
N ALA A 84 -12.02 -12.11 -19.74
CA ALA A 84 -10.96 -11.28 -19.15
C ALA A 84 -9.74 -12.13 -18.75
N PRO A 85 -8.52 -11.78 -19.22
CA PRO A 85 -7.31 -12.50 -18.84
C PRO A 85 -6.90 -12.15 -17.41
N HIS A 86 -6.08 -13.00 -16.79
CA HIS A 86 -5.53 -12.72 -15.45
C HIS A 86 -4.43 -11.65 -15.47
N CYS A 87 -3.66 -11.59 -16.55
CA CYS A 87 -2.54 -10.66 -16.71
C CYS A 87 -2.38 -10.27 -18.18
N VAL A 88 -2.16 -8.98 -18.43
CA VAL A 88 -1.85 -8.41 -19.74
C VAL A 88 -0.54 -7.63 -19.64
N VAL A 89 0.46 -8.05 -20.41
CA VAL A 89 1.75 -7.35 -20.46
C VAL A 89 1.75 -6.42 -21.68
N LEU A 90 1.74 -5.12 -21.43
CA LEU A 90 1.78 -4.06 -22.42
C LEU A 90 3.22 -3.58 -22.60
N GLY A 91 3.85 -3.88 -23.73
CA GLY A 91 5.19 -3.36 -24.04
C GLY A 91 5.11 -1.98 -24.69
N ASP A 92 5.10 -0.91 -23.89
CA ASP A 92 5.07 0.46 -24.40
C ASP A 92 6.16 1.32 -23.76
N ARG A 93 6.64 2.33 -24.49
CA ARG A 93 7.69 3.27 -24.08
C ARG A 93 7.17 4.44 -23.23
N THR A 94 5.86 4.65 -23.17
CA THR A 94 5.24 5.81 -22.51
C THR A 94 5.48 5.84 -21.01
N GLU A 95 5.42 4.70 -20.34
CA GLU A 95 5.53 4.58 -18.89
C GLU A 95 6.36 3.35 -18.49
N GLN A 96 7.50 3.58 -17.83
CA GLN A 96 8.44 2.52 -17.42
C GLN A 96 8.01 1.87 -16.11
N GLN A 97 8.00 0.55 -15.96
CA GLN A 97 7.61 -0.12 -14.70
C GLN A 97 6.23 0.31 -14.16
N ALA A 98 5.18 0.21 -14.99
CA ALA A 98 3.80 0.51 -14.58
C ALA A 98 3.03 -0.77 -14.25
N LEU A 99 2.22 -0.73 -13.19
CA LEU A 99 1.29 -1.80 -12.81
C LEU A 99 -0.07 -1.17 -12.50
N ALA A 100 -1.13 -1.71 -13.09
CA ALA A 100 -2.49 -1.33 -12.79
C ALA A 100 -3.32 -2.60 -12.61
N LYS A 101 -4.09 -2.66 -11.52
CA LYS A 101 -5.04 -3.74 -11.29
C LYS A 101 -6.43 -3.20 -11.59
N PHE A 102 -7.15 -3.85 -12.50
CA PHE A 102 -8.52 -3.52 -12.83
C PHE A 102 -9.35 -4.81 -12.82
N GLU A 103 -10.34 -4.86 -11.93
CA GLU A 103 -11.09 -6.09 -11.63
C GLU A 103 -10.14 -7.24 -11.28
N ASP A 104 -10.27 -8.40 -11.94
CA ASP A 104 -9.41 -9.58 -11.78
C ASP A 104 -8.26 -9.64 -12.80
N THR A 105 -7.98 -8.53 -13.49
CA THR A 105 -6.95 -8.43 -14.52
C THR A 105 -5.82 -7.49 -14.10
N GLU A 106 -4.60 -7.99 -14.12
CA GLU A 106 -3.39 -7.20 -13.88
C GLU A 106 -2.80 -6.73 -15.20
N LEU A 107 -2.63 -5.41 -15.36
CA LEU A 107 -1.96 -4.83 -16.51
C LEU A 107 -0.57 -4.36 -16.10
N VAL A 108 0.43 -4.85 -16.83
CA VAL A 108 1.85 -4.62 -16.54
C VAL A 108 2.50 -3.96 -17.74
N ASN A 109 3.15 -2.83 -17.55
CA ASN A 109 4.08 -2.29 -18.53
C ASN A 109 5.51 -2.35 -17.98
N PRO A 110 6.37 -3.25 -18.48
CA PRO A 110 7.77 -3.28 -18.07
C PRO A 110 8.53 -2.03 -18.52
N GLY A 111 8.09 -1.38 -19.60
CA GLY A 111 8.79 -0.28 -20.23
C GLY A 111 9.72 -0.71 -21.37
N SER A 112 10.63 0.20 -21.73
CA SER A 112 11.59 0.09 -22.82
C SER A 112 12.94 -0.35 -22.27
N PHE A 113 13.24 -1.65 -22.38
CA PHE A 113 14.52 -2.21 -21.94
C PHE A 113 15.75 -1.49 -22.53
N ALA A 114 15.63 -0.93 -23.73
CA ALA A 114 16.74 -0.22 -24.39
C ALA A 114 17.06 1.14 -23.75
N ASP A 115 16.10 1.76 -23.07
CA ASP A 115 16.27 3.12 -22.52
C ASP A 115 16.86 3.07 -21.10
N ASP A 116 16.42 2.14 -20.25
CA ASP A 116 16.77 2.08 -18.82
C ASP A 116 17.09 0.67 -18.29
N GLY A 117 17.11 -0.35 -19.16
CA GLY A 117 17.33 -1.73 -18.75
C GLY A 117 16.18 -2.33 -17.93
N SER A 118 15.01 -1.69 -17.87
CA SER A 118 13.86 -2.14 -17.08
C SER A 118 13.19 -3.39 -17.66
N PHE A 119 12.82 -4.31 -16.78
CA PHE A 119 12.07 -5.51 -17.08
C PHE A 119 11.13 -5.87 -15.92
N ALA A 120 10.12 -6.69 -16.20
CA ALA A 120 9.18 -7.20 -15.22
C ALA A 120 9.23 -8.73 -15.16
N VAL A 121 9.10 -9.26 -13.94
CA VAL A 121 9.00 -10.69 -13.67
C VAL A 121 7.61 -10.98 -13.14
N TYR A 122 6.82 -11.73 -13.92
CA TYR A 122 5.51 -12.21 -13.49
C TYR A 122 5.62 -13.63 -12.94
N ARG A 123 5.08 -13.88 -11.75
CA ARG A 123 5.01 -15.21 -11.12
C ARG A 123 3.58 -15.76 -11.23
N PRO A 124 3.29 -16.68 -12.17
CA PRO A 124 1.93 -17.15 -12.41
C PRO A 124 1.28 -17.87 -11.22
N ALA A 125 2.07 -18.48 -10.33
CA ALA A 125 1.57 -19.24 -9.19
C ALA A 125 0.94 -18.34 -8.12
N THR A 126 1.53 -17.17 -7.88
CA THR A 126 1.07 -16.21 -6.87
C THR A 126 0.37 -15.00 -7.50
N ARG A 127 0.50 -14.83 -8.82
CA ARG A 127 0.07 -13.64 -9.58
C ARG A 127 0.76 -12.37 -9.08
N ASP A 128 2.04 -12.49 -8.76
CA ASP A 128 2.84 -11.33 -8.37
C ASP A 128 3.66 -10.82 -9.56
N VAL A 129 3.83 -9.50 -9.61
CA VAL A 129 4.67 -8.80 -10.58
C VAL A 129 5.78 -8.09 -9.82
N GLU A 130 7.02 -8.36 -10.19
CA GLU A 130 8.19 -7.67 -9.66
C GLU A 130 8.89 -6.90 -10.78
N PHE A 131 9.21 -5.63 -10.54
CA PHE A 131 10.00 -4.82 -11.47
C PHE A 131 11.48 -4.86 -11.08
N SER A 132 12.34 -4.81 -12.10
CA SER A 132 13.79 -4.80 -11.93
C SER A 132 14.43 -4.09 -13.11
N ALA A 133 15.64 -3.58 -12.93
CA ALA A 133 16.42 -2.94 -13.99
C ALA A 133 17.86 -3.46 -13.97
N VAL A 134 18.44 -3.66 -15.15
CA VAL A 134 19.86 -3.99 -15.29
C VAL A 134 20.65 -2.69 -15.39
N PRO A 135 21.70 -2.48 -14.58
CA PRO A 135 22.54 -1.29 -14.61
C PRO A 135 23.43 -1.18 -15.85
#